data_AF-A0A7S4USW9-F1
#
_entry.id   AF-A0A7S4USW9-F1
#
_cell.length_a   1.000
_cell.length_b   1.000
_cell.length_c   1.000
_cell.angle_alpha   90.00
_cell.angle_beta   90.00
_cell.angle_gamma   90.00
#
_symmetry.space_group_name_H-M   'P 1'
#
loop_
_entity.id
_entity.type
_entity.pdbx_description
1 polymer ?
#
loop_
_entity_poly.entity_id
_entity_poly.type
_entity_poly.pdbx_seq_one_letter_code
_entity_poly.pdbx_strand_id
1 'polypeptide(L)'
;MAVELKTGSYAIEGQAIGFLVQKGKPGKPDYSFWVATMEAGCTTTCTFWESKLKPAGQTSDGLPRFRIPGHPEGGFFVKVDDTTFSERSKKDEERCVWKFREDIQGKFLTSLAAPPVTAKNFPTDNFTQAILFKDPSRNEPCSPPTQTIIEACCYTEDKMPEDPVERQKLLAKYYTMESPLYHEMNKALRDDDLNGMRYYSAYIKELRDVFKTDHKDQIIEPFVGKVWRGITFPDADAALKGFPVGGRFVWSAFTSMTTERDVAFNFGNVVFEVSCLPPKEAYDGAVAVYAPASVSAFSDFQQEAEILFPPNIQFEVKEVKMPGGDDPAITRPLLVCETVAFDSDEGLHEFKEFKQKLDEALESGDLDNTPAEKRAEAIRDGYQKLFRAVDLNKSNTLSKKEARAALQKIHGAVSFAGAAFPGISLPGEDKGALRKYVNEMFAAADMNKDGTLTFDEL
;
A
#
# COMPACT_ATOMS: atom_id res chain seq x y z
N MET A 1 38.77 -5.62 -25.09
CA MET A 1 37.88 -5.70 -23.92
C MET A 1 36.60 -4.96 -24.25
N ALA A 2 35.43 -5.49 -23.87
CA ALA A 2 34.17 -4.76 -24.01
C ALA A 2 34.24 -3.53 -23.10
N VAL A 3 33.86 -2.36 -23.62
CA VAL A 3 33.80 -1.13 -22.83
C VAL A 3 32.47 -1.16 -22.08
N GLU A 4 32.55 -1.21 -20.77
CA GLU A 4 31.37 -1.12 -19.90
C GLU A 4 30.94 0.35 -19.76
N LEU A 5 29.63 0.57 -19.91
CA LEU A 5 29.00 1.86 -19.71
C LEU A 5 28.19 1.84 -18.41
N LYS A 6 28.26 2.91 -17.63
CA LYS A 6 27.44 3.07 -16.43
C LYS A 6 25.97 3.26 -16.83
N THR A 7 25.11 2.33 -16.44
CA THR A 7 23.67 2.43 -16.70
C THR A 7 22.98 3.33 -15.68
N GLY A 8 21.90 4.00 -16.09
CA GLY A 8 21.07 4.83 -15.22
C GLY A 8 20.68 6.16 -15.88
N SER A 9 20.39 7.16 -15.06
CA SER A 9 19.91 8.46 -15.52
C SER A 9 21.05 9.41 -15.85
N TYR A 10 20.94 10.06 -17.01
CA TYR A 10 21.82 11.09 -17.51
C TYR A 10 21.01 12.36 -17.74
N ALA A 11 21.65 13.53 -17.61
CA ALA A 11 21.01 14.80 -17.92
C ALA A 11 21.91 15.70 -18.74
N ILE A 12 21.27 16.46 -19.64
CA ILE A 12 21.79 17.75 -20.10
C ILE A 12 21.13 18.80 -19.19
N GLU A 13 21.93 19.52 -18.44
CA GLU A 13 21.45 20.46 -17.42
C GLU A 13 20.46 21.47 -18.02
N GLY A 14 19.24 21.49 -17.47
CA GLY A 14 18.16 22.37 -17.92
C GLY A 14 17.53 22.05 -19.28
N GLN A 15 17.89 20.93 -19.92
CA GLN A 15 17.44 20.62 -21.29
C GLN A 15 16.76 19.26 -21.46
N ALA A 16 17.43 18.15 -21.11
CA ALA A 16 16.94 16.83 -21.50
C ALA A 16 17.31 15.70 -20.54
N ILE A 17 16.33 14.80 -20.40
CA ILE A 17 16.28 13.45 -19.82
C ILE A 17 17.03 12.37 -20.58
N GLY A 18 18.08 11.72 -20.11
CA GLY A 18 18.64 10.50 -20.73
C GLY A 18 18.55 9.28 -19.81
N PHE A 19 18.27 8.10 -20.34
CA PHE A 19 18.38 6.83 -19.61
C PHE A 19 19.21 5.85 -20.43
N LEU A 20 20.34 5.43 -19.88
CA LEU A 20 21.17 4.38 -20.47
C LEU A 20 20.85 3.05 -19.81
N VAL A 21 20.34 2.10 -20.59
CA VAL A 21 19.99 0.76 -20.14
C VAL A 21 20.90 -0.24 -20.84
N GLN A 22 21.44 -1.20 -20.08
CA GLN A 22 22.15 -2.35 -20.63
C GLN A 22 21.18 -3.51 -20.75
N LYS A 23 21.03 -4.01 -21.96
CA LYS A 23 20.32 -5.25 -22.31
C LYS A 23 21.35 -6.31 -22.72
N GLY A 24 20.97 -7.58 -22.71
CA GLY A 24 21.83 -8.68 -23.16
C GLY A 24 22.69 -9.33 -22.08
N LYS A 25 23.43 -10.38 -22.49
CA LYS A 25 24.14 -11.29 -21.57
C LYS A 25 25.47 -10.70 -21.08
N PRO A 26 25.93 -11.08 -19.87
CA PRO A 26 27.29 -10.76 -19.40
C PRO A 26 28.35 -11.06 -20.47
N GLY A 27 29.21 -10.09 -20.78
CA GLY A 27 30.27 -10.19 -21.79
C GLY A 27 29.88 -9.76 -23.21
N LYS A 28 28.60 -9.52 -23.50
CA LYS A 28 28.11 -8.89 -24.74
C LYS A 28 26.98 -7.90 -24.42
N PRO A 29 27.28 -6.78 -23.78
CA PRO A 29 26.27 -5.79 -23.44
C PRO A 29 25.74 -5.09 -24.69
N ASP A 30 24.41 -5.04 -24.83
CA ASP A 30 23.69 -4.24 -25.81
C ASP A 30 23.09 -3.03 -25.10
N TYR A 31 23.55 -1.82 -25.43
CA TYR A 31 23.07 -0.62 -24.76
C TYR A 31 21.92 0.03 -25.53
N SER A 32 20.84 0.40 -24.84
CA SER A 32 19.79 1.29 -25.35
C SER A 32 19.86 2.62 -24.60
N PHE A 33 19.86 3.73 -25.33
CA PHE A 33 19.74 5.07 -24.75
C PHE A 33 18.37 5.66 -25.07
N TRP A 34 17.65 6.10 -24.04
CA TRP A 34 16.33 6.68 -24.12
C TRP A 34 16.42 8.14 -23.77
N VAL A 35 15.84 9.02 -24.58
CA VAL A 35 15.79 10.45 -24.29
C VAL A 35 14.34 10.85 -24.07
N ALA A 36 14.10 11.52 -22.94
CA ALA A 36 12.87 12.20 -22.62
C ALA A 36 13.12 13.72 -22.73
N THR A 37 12.53 14.36 -23.73
CA THR A 37 12.54 15.83 -23.82
C THR A 37 11.25 16.40 -23.26
N MET A 38 11.36 17.39 -22.40
CA MET A 38 10.21 18.21 -21.98
C MET A 38 10.17 19.45 -22.87
N GLU A 39 9.06 19.71 -23.53
CA GLU A 39 8.88 20.97 -24.25
C GLU A 39 8.87 22.13 -23.24
N ALA A 40 9.64 23.18 -23.51
CA ALA A 40 9.72 24.34 -22.64
C ALA A 40 8.31 24.95 -22.44
N GLY A 41 7.81 24.93 -21.21
CA GLY A 41 6.49 25.44 -20.85
C GLY A 41 5.34 24.43 -20.94
N CYS A 42 5.59 23.18 -21.35
CA CYS A 42 4.59 22.12 -21.35
C CYS A 42 4.84 21.14 -20.20
N THR A 43 3.86 21.00 -19.30
CA THR A 43 3.92 20.05 -18.17
C THR A 43 3.30 18.69 -18.48
N THR A 44 2.75 18.48 -19.69
CA THR A 44 1.87 17.34 -19.97
C THR A 44 2.29 16.45 -21.15
N THR A 45 3.18 16.92 -22.03
CA THR A 45 3.62 16.12 -23.18
C THR A 45 5.13 15.87 -23.12
N CYS A 46 5.52 14.64 -22.80
CA CYS A 46 6.89 14.17 -22.92
C CYS A 46 7.03 13.38 -24.23
N THR A 47 8.00 13.74 -25.07
CA THR A 47 8.37 12.94 -26.23
C THR A 47 9.53 12.03 -25.85
N PHE A 48 9.37 10.74 -26.14
CA PHE A 48 10.39 9.72 -25.92
C PHE A 48 11.04 9.34 -27.23
N TRP A 49 12.36 9.23 -27.23
CA TRP A 49 13.15 8.71 -28.33
C TRP A 49 14.09 7.62 -27.81
N GLU A 50 14.13 6.46 -28.48
CA GLU A 50 15.03 5.35 -28.12
C GLU A 50 16.05 5.11 -29.25
N SER A 51 17.30 4.82 -28.88
CA SER A 51 18.32 4.34 -29.79
C SER A 51 19.15 3.20 -29.20
N LYS A 52 19.23 2.09 -29.95
CA LYS A 52 20.15 0.98 -29.66
C LYS A 52 21.56 1.35 -30.08
N LEU A 53 22.41 1.66 -29.10
CA LEU A 53 23.78 2.08 -29.31
C LEU A 53 24.60 0.96 -29.95
N LYS A 54 25.40 1.30 -30.97
CA LYS A 54 26.28 0.35 -31.65
C LYS A 54 27.73 0.77 -31.50
N PRO A 55 28.65 -0.13 -31.07
CA PRO A 55 30.07 0.20 -31.04
C PRO A 55 30.56 0.74 -32.38
N ALA A 56 31.32 1.84 -32.35
CA ALA A 56 31.74 2.60 -33.54
C ALA A 56 33.25 2.92 -33.53
N GLY A 57 34.04 2.11 -32.83
CA GLY A 57 35.49 2.29 -32.70
C GLY A 57 35.87 3.27 -31.60
N GLN A 58 36.96 4.02 -31.83
CA GLN A 58 37.51 5.00 -30.90
C GLN A 58 37.72 6.36 -31.58
N THR A 59 37.80 7.44 -30.81
CA THR A 59 38.27 8.75 -31.30
C THR A 59 39.78 8.72 -31.55
N SER A 60 40.34 9.80 -32.13
CA SER A 60 41.80 9.97 -32.26
C SER A 60 42.53 9.85 -30.93
N ASP A 61 41.86 10.24 -29.85
CA ASP A 61 42.40 10.26 -28.48
C ASP A 61 42.15 8.93 -27.76
N GLY A 62 41.67 7.91 -28.48
CA GLY A 62 41.44 6.55 -27.96
C GLY A 62 40.12 6.38 -27.19
N LEU A 63 39.25 7.40 -27.14
CA LEU A 63 38.00 7.32 -26.38
C LEU A 63 36.96 6.45 -27.11
N PRO A 64 36.27 5.52 -26.43
CA PRO A 64 35.25 4.66 -27.03
C PRO A 64 34.10 5.46 -27.66
N ARG A 65 33.67 5.04 -28.85
CA ARG A 65 32.55 5.65 -29.61
C ARG A 65 31.41 4.67 -29.78
N PHE A 66 30.19 5.19 -29.67
CA PHE A 66 28.95 4.45 -29.88
C PHE A 66 28.08 5.21 -30.87
N ARG A 67 27.79 4.61 -32.02
CA ARG A 67 26.84 5.16 -32.98
C ARG A 67 25.45 5.17 -32.38
N ILE A 68 24.69 6.21 -32.74
CA ILE A 68 23.32 6.44 -32.30
C ILE A 68 22.36 6.28 -33.51
N PRO A 69 21.91 5.05 -33.85
CA PRO A 69 20.96 4.84 -34.94
C PRO A 69 19.65 5.59 -34.74
N GLY A 70 19.12 6.20 -35.80
CA GLY A 70 17.82 6.89 -35.75
C GLY A 70 17.84 8.25 -35.06
N HIS A 71 19.00 8.75 -34.60
CA HIS A 71 19.10 10.14 -34.16
C HIS A 71 18.80 11.08 -35.35
N PRO A 72 17.95 12.11 -35.21
CA PRO A 72 17.51 12.95 -36.33
C PRO A 72 18.68 13.56 -37.12
N GLU A 73 19.73 13.94 -36.41
CA GLU A 73 20.93 14.52 -37.02
C GLU A 73 22.08 13.51 -37.19
N GLY A 74 21.82 12.22 -36.95
CA GLY A 74 22.82 11.18 -36.75
C GLY A 74 23.79 11.52 -35.60
N GLY A 75 24.92 10.79 -35.51
CA GLY A 75 25.98 11.09 -34.55
C GLY A 75 26.47 9.88 -33.76
N PHE A 76 27.27 10.18 -32.74
CA PHE A 76 27.88 9.21 -31.84
C PHE A 76 27.89 9.73 -30.40
N PHE A 77 27.78 8.84 -29.42
CA PHE A 77 28.24 9.12 -28.07
C PHE A 77 29.73 8.78 -27.97
N VAL A 78 30.48 9.66 -27.31
CA VAL A 78 31.86 9.42 -26.90
C VAL A 78 31.88 9.31 -25.39
N LYS A 79 32.40 8.19 -24.87
CA LYS A 79 32.61 8.01 -23.42
C LYS A 79 33.79 8.87 -23.00
N VAL A 80 33.53 10.00 -22.36
CA VAL A 80 34.56 10.92 -21.87
C VAL A 80 35.19 10.36 -20.59
N ASP A 81 34.32 9.92 -19.66
CA ASP A 81 34.68 9.23 -18.43
C ASP A 81 33.55 8.24 -18.04
N ASP A 82 33.59 7.67 -16.83
CA ASP A 82 32.59 6.69 -16.36
C ASP A 82 31.19 7.27 -16.14
N THR A 83 31.09 8.59 -16.02
CA THR A 83 29.88 9.34 -15.71
C THR A 83 29.50 10.35 -16.77
N THR A 84 30.29 10.50 -17.84
CA THR A 84 30.08 11.55 -18.84
C THR A 84 30.10 11.00 -20.25
N PHE A 85 29.05 11.33 -21.02
CA PHE A 85 29.03 11.16 -22.47
C PHE A 85 29.03 12.51 -23.18
N SER A 86 29.82 12.62 -24.23
CA SER A 86 29.75 13.72 -25.20
C SER A 86 28.95 13.22 -26.42
N GLU A 87 27.82 13.86 -26.70
CA GLU A 87 27.10 13.64 -27.97
C GLU A 87 27.79 14.44 -29.07
N ARG A 88 28.19 13.76 -30.15
CA ARG A 88 28.90 14.39 -31.26
C ARG A 88 28.21 14.16 -32.58
N SER A 89 28.34 15.15 -33.46
CA SER A 89 27.87 15.09 -34.83
C SER A 89 28.65 14.05 -35.65
N LYS A 90 28.23 13.81 -36.90
CA LYS A 90 28.97 12.94 -37.83
C LYS A 90 30.39 13.46 -38.13
N LYS A 91 30.62 14.77 -37.96
CA LYS A 91 31.93 15.43 -38.15
C LYS A 91 32.75 15.48 -36.86
N ASP A 92 32.28 14.81 -35.80
CA ASP A 92 32.90 14.80 -34.47
C ASP A 92 32.88 16.15 -33.73
N GLU A 93 31.97 17.04 -34.10
CA GLU A 93 31.70 18.28 -33.36
C GLU A 93 30.81 17.97 -32.16
N GLU A 94 31.19 18.42 -30.95
CA GLU A 94 30.38 18.25 -29.74
C GLU A 94 29.10 19.07 -29.81
N ARG A 95 27.96 18.41 -29.54
CA ARG A 95 26.64 19.04 -29.48
C ARG A 95 26.20 19.30 -28.05
N CYS A 96 26.31 18.28 -27.21
CA CYS A 96 25.93 18.35 -25.81
C CYS A 96 26.70 17.34 -24.97
N VAL A 97 26.67 17.55 -23.66
CA VAL A 97 27.33 16.71 -22.67
C VAL A 97 26.28 16.16 -21.72
N TRP A 98 26.17 14.83 -21.70
CA TRP A 98 25.30 14.07 -20.83
C TRP A 98 26.10 13.68 -19.59
N LYS A 99 25.65 14.12 -18.42
CA LYS A 99 26.25 13.75 -17.14
C LYS A 99 25.36 12.77 -16.41
N PHE A 100 25.93 11.71 -15.87
CA PHE A 100 25.27 10.77 -14.99
C PHE A 100 24.80 11.50 -13.74
N ARG A 101 23.55 11.26 -13.34
CA ARG A 101 22.90 11.96 -12.24
C ARG A 101 22.22 10.95 -11.34
N GLU A 102 22.94 10.52 -10.32
CA GLU A 102 22.43 9.63 -9.27
C GLU A 102 21.28 10.30 -8.49
N ASP A 103 21.35 11.62 -8.34
CA ASP A 103 20.37 12.41 -7.61
C ASP A 103 19.00 12.52 -8.28
N ILE A 104 18.88 12.17 -9.57
CA ILE A 104 17.62 12.17 -10.32
C ILE A 104 17.22 10.79 -10.86
N GLN A 105 18.10 9.80 -10.71
CA GLN A 105 17.74 8.40 -10.87
C GLN A 105 16.62 8.10 -9.85
N GLY A 106 15.50 7.52 -10.28
CA GLY A 106 14.36 7.39 -9.38
C GLY A 106 13.35 8.54 -9.40
N LYS A 107 13.71 9.72 -9.96
CA LYS A 107 12.93 10.95 -9.68
C LYS A 107 12.27 11.57 -10.89
N PHE A 108 12.60 11.12 -12.10
CA PHE A 108 12.09 11.75 -13.33
C PHE A 108 10.69 11.34 -13.71
N LEU A 109 10.24 10.19 -13.23
CA LEU A 109 8.89 9.73 -13.46
C LEU A 109 7.96 10.08 -12.30
N THR A 110 8.36 10.88 -11.31
CA THR A 110 7.48 11.24 -10.18
C THR A 110 6.21 11.91 -10.70
N SER A 111 5.18 11.08 -10.96
CA SER A 111 3.85 11.58 -11.21
C SER A 111 3.46 12.34 -9.94
N LEU A 112 2.97 13.56 -10.11
CA LEU A 112 2.35 14.27 -8.99
C LEU A 112 1.35 13.31 -8.37
N ALA A 113 1.53 13.01 -7.08
CA ALA A 113 0.62 12.14 -6.37
C ALA A 113 -0.78 12.74 -6.51
N ALA A 114 -1.64 12.10 -7.31
CA ALA A 114 -2.95 12.65 -7.58
C ALA A 114 -3.77 12.64 -6.28
N PRO A 115 -4.64 13.64 -6.10
CA PRO A 115 -5.46 13.74 -4.92
C PRO A 115 -6.38 12.51 -4.81
N PRO A 116 -6.69 12.04 -3.59
CA PRO A 116 -7.78 11.08 -3.44
C PRO A 116 -9.09 11.71 -3.92
N VAL A 117 -10.01 10.85 -4.32
CA VAL A 117 -11.31 11.22 -4.89
C VAL A 117 -12.42 10.97 -3.87
N THR A 118 -13.55 11.64 -4.03
CA THR A 118 -14.70 11.40 -3.17
C THR A 118 -15.16 9.95 -3.30
N ALA A 119 -15.51 9.29 -2.19
CA ALA A 119 -15.82 7.86 -2.17
C ALA A 119 -17.14 7.45 -2.87
N LYS A 120 -17.81 8.37 -3.58
CA LYS A 120 -19.07 8.07 -4.27
C LYS A 120 -18.77 7.21 -5.50
N ASN A 121 -19.47 6.08 -5.63
CA ASN A 121 -19.41 5.16 -6.77
C ASN A 121 -18.09 4.40 -6.93
N PHE A 122 -17.52 3.91 -5.82
CA PHE A 122 -16.36 3.01 -5.82
C PHE A 122 -16.75 1.57 -5.45
N PRO A 123 -16.13 0.54 -6.07
CA PRO A 123 -15.25 0.65 -7.25
C PRO A 123 -15.98 1.22 -8.47
N THR A 124 -15.27 1.89 -9.37
CA THR A 124 -15.88 2.47 -10.57
C THR A 124 -16.34 1.39 -11.54
N ASP A 125 -17.24 1.74 -12.47
CA ASP A 125 -17.68 0.83 -13.53
C ASP A 125 -16.50 0.38 -14.41
N ASN A 126 -15.58 1.32 -14.72
CA ASN A 126 -14.39 1.03 -15.51
C ASN A 126 -13.42 0.08 -14.78
N PHE A 127 -13.21 0.29 -13.47
CA PHE A 127 -12.42 -0.63 -12.65
C PHE A 127 -13.04 -2.03 -12.62
N THR A 128 -14.35 -2.11 -12.36
CA THR A 128 -15.11 -3.36 -12.34
C THR A 128 -14.99 -4.10 -13.68
N GLN A 129 -15.17 -3.38 -14.79
CA GLN A 129 -15.07 -3.95 -16.13
C GLN A 129 -13.66 -4.43 -16.48
N ALA A 130 -12.63 -3.67 -16.12
CA ALA A 130 -11.26 -3.96 -16.54
C ALA A 130 -10.53 -4.96 -15.64
N ILE A 131 -10.82 -4.98 -14.33
CA ILE A 131 -9.96 -5.64 -13.34
C ILE A 131 -10.66 -6.79 -12.60
N LEU A 132 -11.88 -6.60 -12.09
CA LEU A 132 -12.49 -7.58 -11.17
C LEU A 132 -12.65 -8.97 -11.81
N PHE A 133 -12.98 -9.01 -13.10
CA PHE A 133 -13.18 -10.27 -13.85
C PHE A 133 -11.98 -10.65 -14.71
N LYS A 134 -10.83 -9.98 -14.56
CA LYS A 134 -9.65 -10.27 -15.36
C LYS A 134 -9.05 -11.62 -14.96
N ASP A 135 -8.84 -12.48 -15.94
CA ASP A 135 -7.96 -13.65 -15.82
C ASP A 135 -6.53 -13.27 -16.26
N PRO A 136 -5.55 -13.19 -15.34
CA PRO A 136 -4.20 -12.76 -15.67
C PRO A 136 -3.46 -13.73 -16.61
N SER A 137 -3.91 -14.98 -16.72
CA SER A 137 -3.31 -15.99 -17.61
C SER A 137 -3.76 -15.85 -19.06
N ARG A 138 -4.87 -15.13 -19.32
CA ARG A 138 -5.46 -14.99 -20.65
C ARG A 138 -4.96 -13.73 -21.33
N ASN A 139 -4.37 -13.92 -22.50
CA ASN A 139 -4.04 -12.83 -23.41
C ASN A 139 -5.32 -12.36 -24.12
N GLU A 140 -5.81 -11.18 -23.74
CA GLU A 140 -7.02 -10.58 -24.29
C GLU A 140 -6.64 -9.38 -25.18
N PRO A 141 -7.47 -9.02 -26.18
CA PRO A 141 -7.22 -7.82 -26.98
C PRO A 141 -7.07 -6.59 -26.09
N CYS A 142 -5.94 -5.88 -26.21
CA CYS A 142 -5.59 -4.70 -25.42
C CYS A 142 -5.40 -4.95 -23.91
N SER A 143 -5.23 -6.20 -23.49
CA SER A 143 -4.93 -6.59 -22.11
C SER A 143 -3.85 -7.68 -22.11
N PRO A 144 -2.57 -7.28 -22.30
CA PRO A 144 -1.45 -8.20 -22.31
C PRO A 144 -1.27 -8.90 -20.95
N PRO A 145 -0.63 -10.08 -20.92
CA PRO A 145 -0.30 -10.75 -19.67
C PRO A 145 0.76 -9.97 -18.88
N THR A 146 0.82 -10.21 -17.57
CA THR A 146 1.73 -9.58 -16.60
C THR A 146 3.20 -9.60 -17.05
N GLN A 147 3.68 -10.72 -17.62
CA GLN A 147 5.05 -10.82 -18.13
C GLN A 147 5.36 -9.74 -19.19
N THR A 148 4.45 -9.57 -20.16
CA THR A 148 4.63 -8.58 -21.24
C THR A 148 4.59 -7.15 -20.72
N ILE A 149 3.75 -6.88 -19.71
CA ILE A 149 3.70 -5.58 -19.04
C ILE A 149 5.02 -5.27 -18.34
N ILE A 150 5.55 -6.23 -17.57
CA ILE A 150 6.83 -6.09 -16.86
C ILE A 150 7.98 -5.91 -17.85
N GLU A 151 8.07 -6.71 -18.92
CA GLU A 151 9.11 -6.54 -19.95
C GLU A 151 9.07 -5.14 -20.58
N ALA A 152 7.87 -4.63 -20.87
CA ALA A 152 7.67 -3.32 -21.49
C ALA A 152 7.98 -2.16 -20.54
N CYS A 153 7.55 -2.25 -19.28
CA CYS A 153 7.62 -1.15 -18.32
C CYS A 153 8.87 -1.20 -17.44
N CYS A 154 9.34 -2.38 -17.05
CA CYS A 154 10.47 -2.59 -16.14
C CYS A 154 11.79 -2.86 -16.88
N TYR A 155 11.76 -3.00 -18.20
CA TYR A 155 12.94 -3.23 -19.06
C TYR A 155 13.78 -4.46 -18.69
N THR A 156 13.14 -5.48 -18.11
CA THR A 156 13.77 -6.76 -17.77
C THR A 156 13.35 -7.86 -18.74
N GLU A 157 14.22 -8.86 -18.94
CA GLU A 157 13.92 -10.11 -19.65
C GLU A 157 13.70 -11.28 -18.67
N ASP A 158 13.71 -11.01 -17.37
CA ASP A 158 13.48 -12.01 -16.34
C ASP A 158 12.06 -12.56 -16.47
N LYS A 159 11.97 -13.89 -16.46
CA LYS A 159 10.67 -14.56 -16.49
C LYS A 159 10.08 -14.55 -15.09
N MET A 160 8.80 -14.19 -14.99
CA MET A 160 8.04 -14.36 -13.78
C MET A 160 7.98 -15.85 -13.40
N PRO A 161 8.26 -16.21 -12.14
CA PRO A 161 8.23 -17.59 -11.68
C PRO A 161 6.81 -18.15 -11.73
N GLU A 162 6.74 -19.48 -11.86
CA GLU A 162 5.49 -20.24 -11.78
C GLU A 162 5.08 -20.52 -10.33
N ASP A 163 6.05 -20.54 -9.40
CA ASP A 163 5.80 -20.68 -7.96
C ASP A 163 4.99 -19.47 -7.45
N PRO A 164 3.79 -19.67 -6.85
CA PRO A 164 2.92 -18.57 -6.44
C PRO A 164 3.56 -17.60 -5.45
N VAL A 165 4.36 -18.11 -4.50
CA VAL A 165 4.98 -17.29 -3.45
C VAL A 165 6.08 -16.42 -4.04
N GLU A 166 7.01 -17.00 -4.81
CA GLU A 166 8.06 -16.22 -5.48
C GLU A 166 7.49 -15.23 -6.49
N ARG A 167 6.37 -15.58 -7.15
CA ARG A 167 5.67 -14.70 -8.08
C ARG A 167 5.11 -13.47 -7.38
N GLN A 168 4.44 -13.65 -6.24
CA GLN A 168 3.94 -12.54 -5.43
C GLN A 168 5.07 -11.61 -4.96
N LYS A 169 6.21 -12.15 -4.55
CA LYS A 169 7.38 -11.36 -4.14
C LYS A 169 7.89 -10.49 -5.28
N LEU A 170 8.01 -11.06 -6.49
CA LEU A 170 8.44 -10.29 -7.67
C LEU A 170 7.42 -9.24 -8.10
N LEU A 171 6.11 -9.50 -7.99
CA LEU A 171 5.08 -8.49 -8.26
C LEU A 171 5.23 -7.29 -7.32
N ALA A 172 5.37 -7.52 -6.02
CA ALA A 172 5.61 -6.44 -5.06
C ALA A 172 6.92 -5.69 -5.38
N LYS A 173 8.00 -6.42 -5.70
CA LYS A 173 9.29 -5.83 -6.09
C LYS A 173 9.17 -4.93 -7.31
N TYR A 174 8.61 -5.43 -8.42
CA TYR A 174 8.49 -4.65 -9.66
C TYR A 174 7.58 -3.43 -9.51
N TYR A 175 6.58 -3.48 -8.62
CA TYR A 175 5.78 -2.31 -8.31
C TYR A 175 6.61 -1.21 -7.63
N THR A 176 7.49 -1.59 -6.69
CA THR A 176 8.34 -0.63 -5.95
C THR A 176 9.58 -0.18 -6.72
N MET A 177 9.97 -0.90 -7.77
CA MET A 177 11.12 -0.55 -8.59
C MET A 177 10.83 0.74 -9.36
N GLU A 178 11.79 1.67 -9.40
CA GLU A 178 11.64 2.86 -10.24
C GLU A 178 11.55 2.47 -11.71
N SER A 179 10.33 2.50 -12.22
CA SER A 179 10.02 2.23 -13.61
C SER A 179 8.69 2.88 -14.00
N PRO A 180 8.42 3.06 -15.31
CA PRO A 180 7.10 3.49 -15.79
C PRO A 180 5.91 2.70 -15.24
N LEU A 181 6.12 1.46 -14.78
CA LEU A 181 5.05 0.54 -14.42
C LEU A 181 4.08 1.15 -13.41
N TYR A 182 4.56 1.47 -12.20
CA TYR A 182 3.66 1.96 -11.15
C TYR A 182 3.11 3.35 -11.46
N HIS A 183 3.88 4.19 -12.17
CA HIS A 183 3.46 5.54 -12.53
C HIS A 183 2.29 5.53 -13.52
N GLU A 184 2.43 4.82 -14.63
CA GLU A 184 1.41 4.76 -15.69
C GLU A 184 0.20 3.93 -15.25
N MET A 185 0.43 2.83 -14.53
CA MET A 185 -0.65 2.02 -13.97
C MET A 185 -1.48 2.81 -12.95
N ASN A 186 -0.83 3.46 -11.97
CA ASN A 186 -1.55 4.25 -10.98
C ASN A 186 -2.17 5.49 -11.61
N LYS A 187 -1.61 6.05 -12.68
CA LYS A 187 -2.26 7.12 -13.46
C LYS A 187 -3.56 6.62 -14.09
N ALA A 188 -3.55 5.46 -14.76
CA ALA A 188 -4.77 4.88 -15.33
C ALA A 188 -5.87 4.64 -14.28
N LEU A 189 -5.50 4.15 -13.09
CA LEU A 189 -6.42 3.98 -11.96
C LEU A 189 -6.94 5.31 -11.40
N ARG A 190 -6.12 6.36 -11.34
CA ARG A 190 -6.50 7.70 -10.84
C ARG A 190 -7.39 8.46 -11.80
N ASP A 191 -7.09 8.37 -13.08
CA ASP A 191 -7.81 9.08 -14.15
C ASP A 191 -9.09 8.32 -14.58
N ASP A 192 -9.37 7.16 -13.97
CA ASP A 192 -10.43 6.23 -14.36
C ASP A 192 -10.38 5.89 -15.86
N ASP A 193 -9.16 5.77 -16.41
CA ASP A 193 -8.91 5.48 -17.82
C ASP A 193 -9.11 4.00 -18.11
N LEU A 194 -10.26 3.65 -18.68
CA LEU A 194 -10.61 2.29 -19.07
C LEU A 194 -9.56 1.62 -19.96
N ASN A 195 -8.94 2.34 -20.91
CA ASN A 195 -7.99 1.73 -21.83
C ASN A 195 -6.65 1.46 -21.13
N GLY A 196 -6.16 2.41 -20.33
CA GLY A 196 -5.01 2.21 -19.47
C GLY A 196 -5.22 1.06 -18.48
N MET A 197 -6.37 1.03 -17.80
CA MET A 197 -6.71 -0.06 -16.87
C MET A 197 -6.78 -1.42 -17.57
N ARG A 198 -7.34 -1.50 -18.78
CA ARG A 198 -7.33 -2.74 -19.57
C ARG A 198 -5.91 -3.19 -19.91
N TYR A 199 -5.04 -2.26 -20.33
CA TYR A 199 -3.64 -2.58 -20.63
C TYR A 199 -2.92 -3.13 -19.40
N TYR A 200 -3.12 -2.54 -18.21
CA TYR A 200 -2.46 -2.96 -16.98
C TYR A 200 -3.23 -4.01 -16.16
N SER A 201 -4.42 -4.43 -16.59
CA SER A 201 -5.37 -5.21 -15.79
C SER A 201 -4.81 -6.52 -15.23
N ALA A 202 -4.02 -7.26 -16.03
CA ALA A 202 -3.41 -8.51 -15.57
C ALA A 202 -2.46 -8.27 -14.38
N TYR A 203 -1.59 -7.26 -14.50
CA TYR A 203 -0.66 -6.90 -13.43
C TYR A 203 -1.39 -6.31 -12.22
N ILE A 204 -2.35 -5.41 -12.42
CA ILE A 204 -3.16 -4.84 -11.33
C ILE A 204 -3.87 -5.94 -10.54
N LYS A 205 -4.48 -6.90 -11.24
CA LYS A 205 -5.20 -8.01 -10.61
C LYS A 205 -4.25 -8.88 -9.80
N GLU A 206 -3.14 -9.31 -10.38
CA GLU A 206 -2.18 -10.14 -9.66
C GLU A 206 -1.54 -9.42 -8.47
N LEU A 207 -1.17 -8.15 -8.62
CA LEU A 207 -0.63 -7.36 -7.52
C LEU A 207 -1.68 -7.16 -6.41
N ARG A 208 -2.95 -6.91 -6.76
CA ARG A 208 -4.06 -6.80 -5.79
C ARG A 208 -4.21 -8.11 -5.03
N ASP A 209 -4.10 -9.25 -5.70
CA ASP A 209 -4.22 -10.59 -5.10
C ASP A 209 -3.08 -10.90 -4.10
N VAL A 210 -1.92 -10.24 -4.19
CA VAL A 210 -0.88 -10.31 -3.13
C VAL A 210 -1.44 -9.90 -1.76
N PHE A 211 -2.38 -8.94 -1.75
CA PHE A 211 -2.96 -8.32 -0.54
C PHE A 211 -4.26 -8.97 -0.08
N LYS A 212 -4.65 -10.10 -0.69
CA LYS A 212 -5.90 -10.78 -0.38
C LYS A 212 -5.80 -11.58 0.91
N THR A 213 -6.82 -11.48 1.78
CA THR A 213 -6.84 -12.16 3.08
C THR A 213 -7.43 -13.57 3.05
N ASP A 214 -7.43 -14.26 1.89
CA ASP A 214 -7.98 -15.63 1.78
C ASP A 214 -7.03 -16.73 2.28
N HIS A 215 -5.87 -16.34 2.82
CA HIS A 215 -4.85 -17.19 3.43
C HIS A 215 -4.20 -18.23 2.50
N LYS A 216 -4.40 -18.15 1.19
CA LYS A 216 -3.76 -19.06 0.24
C LYS A 216 -2.44 -18.47 -0.26
N ASP A 217 -1.33 -19.11 0.06
CA ASP A 217 0.02 -18.71 -0.40
C ASP A 217 0.39 -17.24 -0.08
N GLN A 218 -0.25 -16.65 0.94
CA GLN A 218 -0.13 -15.24 1.26
C GLN A 218 1.26 -14.92 1.81
N ILE A 219 1.97 -13.99 1.16
CA ILE A 219 3.34 -13.60 1.56
C ILE A 219 3.38 -12.40 2.52
N ILE A 220 2.28 -11.67 2.65
CA ILE A 220 2.19 -10.44 3.42
C ILE A 220 1.20 -10.53 4.57
N GLU A 221 1.59 -9.98 5.72
CA GLU A 221 0.73 -9.86 6.89
C GLU A 221 -0.08 -8.56 6.82
N PRO A 222 -1.41 -8.60 7.01
CA PRO A 222 -2.23 -7.40 7.07
C PRO A 222 -1.72 -6.41 8.12
N PHE A 223 -1.54 -5.16 7.71
CA PHE A 223 -1.01 -4.10 8.55
C PHE A 223 -2.08 -3.51 9.48
N VAL A 224 -1.73 -3.39 10.76
CA VAL A 224 -2.52 -2.68 11.77
C VAL A 224 -1.63 -1.64 12.44
N GLY A 225 -2.02 -0.38 12.40
CA GLY A 225 -1.24 0.70 12.99
C GLY A 225 -1.49 2.06 12.36
N LYS A 226 -0.52 2.97 12.53
CA LYS A 226 -0.53 4.30 11.94
C LYS A 226 0.48 4.40 10.81
N VAL A 227 0.11 5.12 9.76
CA VAL A 227 0.96 5.43 8.62
C VAL A 227 0.78 6.87 8.20
N TRP A 228 1.78 7.39 7.48
CA TRP A 228 1.79 8.75 6.99
C TRP A 228 2.09 8.81 5.49
N ARG A 229 1.49 9.80 4.82
CA ARG A 229 1.75 10.10 3.40
C ARG A 229 1.75 11.60 3.16
N GLY A 230 2.88 12.11 2.65
CA GLY A 230 2.97 13.48 2.14
C GLY A 230 2.52 13.56 0.67
N ILE A 231 1.70 14.55 0.33
CA ILE A 231 1.22 14.81 -1.04
C ILE A 231 1.43 16.29 -1.38
N THR A 232 1.85 16.58 -2.62
CA THR A 232 1.91 17.94 -3.15
C THR A 232 0.64 18.24 -3.95
N PHE A 233 -0.18 19.13 -3.44
CA PHE A 233 -1.30 19.72 -4.19
C PHE A 233 -0.84 21.01 -4.88
N PRO A 234 -1.30 21.31 -6.11
CA PRO A 234 -1.04 22.61 -6.74
C PRO A 234 -1.55 23.80 -5.90
N ASP A 235 -2.69 23.62 -5.24
CA ASP A 235 -3.29 24.55 -4.29
C ASP A 235 -3.74 23.77 -3.04
N ALA A 236 -2.95 23.88 -1.96
CA ALA A 236 -3.22 23.17 -0.72
C ALA A 236 -4.51 23.65 -0.03
N ASP A 237 -4.79 24.95 -0.06
CA ASP A 237 -5.96 25.52 0.61
C ASP A 237 -7.26 25.11 -0.09
N ALA A 238 -7.26 25.08 -1.43
CA ALA A 238 -8.38 24.56 -2.20
C ALA A 238 -8.56 23.06 -1.96
N ALA A 239 -7.46 22.29 -1.92
CA ALA A 239 -7.52 20.86 -1.65
C ALA A 239 -8.12 20.53 -0.28
N LEU A 240 -7.69 21.23 0.78
CA LEU A 240 -8.16 21.01 2.16
C LEU A 240 -9.68 21.20 2.29
N LYS A 241 -10.29 22.12 1.52
CA LYS A 241 -11.75 22.30 1.49
C LYS A 241 -12.50 21.07 0.97
N GLY A 242 -11.83 20.24 0.17
CA GLY A 242 -12.36 18.95 -0.31
C GLY A 242 -12.36 17.83 0.74
N PHE A 243 -11.71 18.06 1.89
CA PHE A 243 -11.57 17.09 2.99
C PHE A 243 -12.20 17.61 4.29
N PRO A 244 -13.51 17.88 4.32
CA PRO A 244 -14.18 18.28 5.56
C PRO A 244 -14.12 17.12 6.58
N VAL A 245 -14.12 17.45 7.87
CA VAL A 245 -14.27 16.46 8.95
C VAL A 245 -15.57 15.65 8.75
N GLY A 246 -15.47 14.32 8.89
CA GLY A 246 -16.52 13.36 8.56
C GLY A 246 -16.63 13.03 7.05
N GLY A 247 -15.92 13.77 6.20
CA GLY A 247 -15.82 13.52 4.78
C GLY A 247 -15.09 12.21 4.48
N ARG A 248 -15.54 11.49 3.46
CA ARG A 248 -14.97 10.22 3.02
C ARG A 248 -14.35 10.33 1.64
N PHE A 249 -13.20 9.68 1.49
CA PHE A 249 -12.45 9.66 0.24
C PHE A 249 -11.82 8.28 0.01
N VAL A 250 -11.39 8.06 -1.22
CA VAL A 250 -10.76 6.83 -1.69
C VAL A 250 -9.50 7.18 -2.48
N TRP A 251 -8.45 6.37 -2.33
CA TRP A 251 -7.40 6.32 -3.34
C TRP A 251 -7.71 5.17 -4.31
N SER A 252 -8.02 5.51 -5.56
CA SER A 252 -8.37 4.53 -6.59
C SER A 252 -7.17 3.71 -7.08
N ALA A 253 -5.95 4.17 -6.81
CA ALA A 253 -4.71 3.49 -7.14
C ALA A 253 -4.04 2.87 -5.91
N PHE A 254 -3.06 2.00 -6.14
CA PHE A 254 -2.16 1.54 -5.08
C PHE A 254 -1.47 2.75 -4.44
N THR A 255 -1.45 2.77 -3.11
CA THR A 255 -0.99 3.93 -2.35
C THR A 255 0.06 3.55 -1.33
N SER A 256 1.30 3.97 -1.58
CA SER A 256 2.41 3.80 -0.66
C SER A 256 2.30 4.79 0.49
N MET A 257 2.42 4.30 1.72
CA MET A 257 2.52 5.12 2.93
C MET A 257 3.71 4.61 3.74
N THR A 258 4.22 5.41 4.67
CA THR A 258 5.35 5.01 5.53
C THR A 258 4.91 4.97 6.98
N THR A 259 5.51 4.09 7.79
CA THR A 259 5.37 4.16 9.26
C THR A 259 6.24 5.23 9.89
N GLU A 260 7.09 5.91 9.11
CA GLU A 260 8.00 6.96 9.58
C GLU A 260 7.41 8.36 9.33
N ARG A 261 6.89 8.98 10.39
CA ARG A 261 6.27 10.31 10.33
C ARG A 261 7.17 11.35 9.64
N ASP A 262 8.44 11.43 10.06
CA ASP A 262 9.36 12.44 9.57
C ASP A 262 9.67 12.28 8.08
N VAL A 263 9.68 11.04 7.57
CA VAL A 263 9.80 10.76 6.14
C VAL A 263 8.63 11.39 5.40
N ALA A 264 7.38 11.13 5.81
CA ALA A 264 6.20 11.71 5.18
C ALA A 264 6.17 13.25 5.26
N PHE A 265 6.59 13.84 6.38
CA PHE A 265 6.70 15.29 6.55
C PHE A 265 7.82 15.94 5.73
N ASN A 266 8.71 15.15 5.11
CA ASN A 266 9.67 15.67 4.14
C ASN A 266 9.08 15.73 2.71
N PHE A 267 7.91 15.14 2.47
CA PHE A 267 7.24 15.12 1.17
C PHE A 267 5.94 15.94 1.18
N GLY A 268 5.63 16.60 0.07
CA GLY A 268 4.33 17.25 -0.10
C GLY A 268 4.17 18.60 0.60
N ASN A 269 3.03 19.25 0.36
CA ASN A 269 2.58 20.43 1.09
C ASN A 269 1.35 20.13 1.98
N VAL A 270 0.82 18.90 1.94
CA VAL A 270 -0.21 18.37 2.84
C VAL A 270 0.21 16.96 3.27
N VAL A 271 0.02 16.62 4.53
CA VAL A 271 0.32 15.29 5.08
C VAL A 271 -0.98 14.61 5.52
N PHE A 272 -1.09 13.32 5.27
CA PHE A 272 -2.13 12.46 5.79
C PHE A 272 -1.53 11.60 6.90
N GLU A 273 -2.14 11.58 8.09
CA GLU A 273 -1.95 10.56 9.12
C GLU A 273 -3.15 9.63 9.07
N VAL A 274 -2.93 8.35 8.77
CA VAL A 274 -4.01 7.37 8.65
C VAL A 274 -3.86 6.33 9.75
N SER A 275 -4.92 6.16 10.54
CA SER A 275 -5.06 5.04 11.46
C SER A 275 -5.74 3.87 10.74
N CYS A 276 -4.97 2.81 10.49
CA CYS A 276 -5.48 1.55 9.96
C CYS A 276 -5.73 0.58 11.13
N LEU A 277 -6.95 0.63 11.66
CA LEU A 277 -7.38 -0.17 12.81
C LEU A 277 -8.68 -0.90 12.47
N PRO A 278 -8.69 -1.80 11.48
CA PRO A 278 -9.90 -2.52 11.13
C PRO A 278 -10.32 -3.45 12.28
N PRO A 279 -11.63 -3.76 12.40
CA PRO A 279 -12.09 -4.78 13.33
C PRO A 279 -11.45 -6.12 12.99
N LYS A 280 -11.25 -6.99 13.99
CA LYS A 280 -10.55 -8.28 13.79
C LYS A 280 -11.26 -9.13 12.73
N GLU A 281 -12.59 -9.05 12.71
CA GLU A 281 -13.48 -9.74 11.80
C GLU A 281 -13.31 -9.30 10.34
N ALA A 282 -12.67 -8.15 10.07
CA ALA A 282 -12.41 -7.71 8.71
C ALA A 282 -11.39 -8.60 7.99
N TYR A 283 -10.46 -9.22 8.73
CA TYR A 283 -9.45 -10.11 8.15
C TYR A 283 -9.86 -11.58 8.22
N ASP A 284 -10.47 -11.99 9.32
CA ASP A 284 -10.90 -13.38 9.59
C ASP A 284 -12.35 -13.66 9.11
N GLY A 285 -12.92 -12.75 8.32
CA GLY A 285 -14.31 -12.78 7.88
C GLY A 285 -14.60 -13.83 6.81
N ALA A 286 -15.89 -14.02 6.50
CA ALA A 286 -16.31 -14.92 5.42
C ALA A 286 -15.98 -14.38 4.02
N VAL A 287 -15.81 -13.05 3.91
CA VAL A 287 -15.45 -12.36 2.67
C VAL A 287 -13.98 -12.01 2.73
N ALA A 288 -13.20 -12.52 1.78
CA ALA A 288 -11.80 -12.13 1.64
C ALA A 288 -11.71 -10.67 1.15
N VAL A 289 -10.92 -9.87 1.85
CA VAL A 289 -10.72 -8.46 1.55
C VAL A 289 -9.28 -8.23 1.06
N TYR A 290 -9.04 -7.05 0.50
CA TYR A 290 -7.70 -6.59 0.13
C TYR A 290 -7.18 -5.65 1.20
N ALA A 291 -6.26 -6.13 2.03
CA ALA A 291 -5.76 -5.44 3.20
C ALA A 291 -4.41 -4.75 2.90
N PRO A 292 -4.13 -3.57 3.47
CA PRO A 292 -2.79 -2.98 3.40
C PRO A 292 -1.78 -3.88 4.09
N ALA A 293 -0.54 -3.86 3.64
CA ALA A 293 0.54 -4.62 4.26
C ALA A 293 1.92 -3.98 4.04
N SER A 294 2.88 -4.38 4.86
CA SER A 294 4.28 -4.01 4.62
C SER A 294 4.81 -4.73 3.38
N VAL A 295 5.43 -3.96 2.48
CA VAL A 295 6.14 -4.49 1.32
C VAL A 295 7.66 -4.36 1.45
N SER A 296 8.15 -3.88 2.61
CA SER A 296 9.57 -3.54 2.80
C SER A 296 10.51 -4.73 2.58
N ALA A 297 10.08 -5.96 2.88
CA ALA A 297 10.89 -7.16 2.66
C ALA A 297 11.08 -7.51 1.16
N PHE A 298 10.24 -6.97 0.29
CA PHE A 298 10.20 -7.26 -1.15
C PHE A 298 10.49 -6.03 -2.00
N SER A 299 10.48 -4.84 -1.38
CA SER A 299 10.74 -3.56 -2.02
C SER A 299 12.21 -3.41 -2.41
N ASP A 300 12.46 -2.71 -3.52
CA ASP A 300 13.81 -2.24 -3.86
C ASP A 300 14.31 -1.17 -2.86
N PHE A 301 13.40 -0.59 -2.07
CA PHE A 301 13.66 0.45 -1.07
C PHE A 301 13.30 -0.04 0.34
N GLN A 302 13.94 -1.12 0.80
CA GLN A 302 13.64 -1.78 2.08
C GLN A 302 13.65 -0.85 3.32
N GLN A 303 14.37 0.27 3.25
CA GLN A 303 14.53 1.23 4.35
C GLN A 303 13.36 2.21 4.49
N GLU A 304 12.43 2.28 3.53
CA GLU A 304 11.35 3.27 3.54
C GLU A 304 10.20 2.95 4.51
N ALA A 305 10.25 1.77 5.14
CA ALA A 305 9.19 1.26 6.00
C ALA A 305 7.81 1.35 5.32
N GLU A 306 7.81 1.01 4.02
CA GLU A 306 6.66 1.16 3.14
C GLU A 306 5.54 0.17 3.49
N ILE A 307 4.35 0.74 3.70
CA ILE A 307 3.06 0.06 3.76
C ILE A 307 2.32 0.38 2.45
N LEU A 308 2.01 -0.66 1.67
CA LEU A 308 1.26 -0.49 0.44
C LEU A 308 -0.22 -0.76 0.68
N PHE A 309 -1.06 0.23 0.33
CA PHE A 309 -2.51 0.09 0.33
C PHE A 309 -2.97 -0.34 -1.07
N PRO A 310 -3.79 -1.40 -1.19
CA PRO A 310 -4.45 -1.75 -2.45
C PRO A 310 -5.36 -0.63 -2.98
N PRO A 311 -5.81 -0.72 -4.25
CA PRO A 311 -6.82 0.17 -4.79
C PRO A 311 -8.10 0.20 -3.95
N ASN A 312 -8.83 1.32 -4.04
CA ASN A 312 -10.19 1.49 -3.55
C ASN A 312 -10.39 1.46 -2.03
N ILE A 313 -9.33 1.49 -1.22
CA ILE A 313 -9.46 1.60 0.24
C ILE A 313 -10.13 2.93 0.60
N GLN A 314 -11.10 2.89 1.51
CA GLN A 314 -11.86 4.07 1.93
C GLN A 314 -11.38 4.62 3.25
N PHE A 315 -11.31 5.94 3.34
CA PHE A 315 -10.87 6.68 4.50
C PHE A 315 -11.90 7.73 4.91
N GLU A 316 -11.94 8.05 6.20
CA GLU A 316 -12.76 9.12 6.76
C GLU A 316 -11.87 10.13 7.48
N VAL A 317 -12.08 11.43 7.18
CA VAL A 317 -11.36 12.53 7.84
C VAL A 317 -11.91 12.71 9.25
N LYS A 318 -11.07 12.59 10.27
CA LYS A 318 -11.46 12.78 11.68
C LYS A 318 -11.07 14.15 12.20
N GLU A 319 -9.96 14.70 11.72
CA GLU A 319 -9.46 16.00 12.16
C GLU A 319 -8.62 16.65 11.06
N VAL A 320 -8.59 17.99 11.03
CA VAL A 320 -7.71 18.77 10.16
C VAL A 320 -6.89 19.70 11.05
N LYS A 321 -5.56 19.52 11.07
CA LYS A 321 -4.65 20.33 11.87
C LYS A 321 -3.85 21.26 10.97
N MET A 322 -3.85 22.56 11.28
CA MET A 322 -3.12 23.57 10.51
C MET A 322 -1.77 23.89 11.15
N PRO A 323 -0.76 24.32 10.37
CA PRO A 323 0.51 24.80 10.92
C PRO A 323 0.31 25.95 11.90
N GLY A 324 1.09 25.96 12.98
CA GLY A 324 1.02 27.01 14.02
C GLY A 324 -0.15 26.87 15.00
N GLY A 325 -0.83 25.73 15.02
CA GLY A 325 -1.79 25.35 16.07
C GLY A 325 -1.11 24.89 17.37
N ASP A 326 -1.83 24.08 18.16
CA ASP A 326 -1.38 23.63 19.49
C ASP A 326 -0.17 22.67 19.46
N ASP A 327 0.04 21.97 18.35
CA ASP A 327 1.19 21.09 18.15
C ASP A 327 2.26 21.80 17.29
N PRO A 328 3.37 22.30 17.89
CA PRO A 328 4.42 22.97 17.15
C PRO A 328 5.18 22.05 16.19
N ALA A 329 5.02 20.72 16.30
CA ALA A 329 5.62 19.78 15.36
C ALA A 329 4.87 19.73 14.01
N ILE A 330 3.65 20.29 13.93
CA ILE A 330 2.88 20.37 12.70
C ILE A 330 3.34 21.59 11.90
N THR A 331 4.21 21.33 10.92
CA THR A 331 4.78 22.35 10.02
C THR A 331 4.04 22.47 8.69
N ARG A 332 3.12 21.53 8.42
CA ARG A 332 2.29 21.45 7.19
C ARG A 332 0.87 21.05 7.58
N PRO A 333 -0.17 21.43 6.82
CA PRO A 333 -1.52 20.93 7.05
C PRO A 333 -1.54 19.40 7.15
N LEU A 334 -2.12 18.89 8.23
CA LEU A 334 -2.19 17.47 8.55
C LEU A 334 -3.65 17.03 8.60
N LEU A 335 -4.02 16.12 7.70
CA LEU A 335 -5.30 15.43 7.70
C LEU A 335 -5.17 14.16 8.54
N VAL A 336 -5.88 14.10 9.67
CA VAL A 336 -5.96 12.90 10.49
C VAL A 336 -7.16 12.10 10.01
N CYS A 337 -6.93 10.87 9.59
CA CYS A 337 -7.91 9.99 8.98
C CYS A 337 -7.91 8.60 9.63
N GLU A 338 -8.97 7.85 9.39
CA GLU A 338 -9.02 6.42 9.68
C GLU A 338 -9.47 5.65 8.46
N THR A 339 -9.06 4.39 8.35
CA THR A 339 -9.62 3.46 7.37
C THR A 339 -11.03 3.04 7.80
N VAL A 340 -11.99 3.05 6.86
CA VAL A 340 -13.41 2.72 7.16
C VAL A 340 -13.99 1.62 6.26
N ALA A 341 -13.30 1.24 5.19
CA ALA A 341 -13.67 0.11 4.35
C ALA A 341 -12.46 -0.47 3.62
N PHE A 342 -12.51 -1.77 3.35
CA PHE A 342 -11.59 -2.44 2.43
C PHE A 342 -12.29 -2.85 1.14
N ASP A 343 -11.52 -2.96 0.07
CA ASP A 343 -12.00 -3.52 -1.19
C ASP A 343 -12.13 -5.06 -1.08
N SER A 344 -12.99 -5.66 -1.90
CA SER A 344 -13.17 -7.11 -2.01
C SER A 344 -13.58 -7.48 -3.44
N ASP A 345 -13.70 -8.77 -3.74
CA ASP A 345 -14.24 -9.21 -5.03
C ASP A 345 -15.73 -8.88 -5.20
N GLU A 346 -16.42 -8.59 -4.09
CA GLU A 346 -17.84 -8.23 -4.05
C GLU A 346 -18.07 -6.71 -3.94
N GLY A 347 -16.99 -5.91 -3.93
CA GLY A 347 -17.02 -4.45 -3.76
C GLY A 347 -16.50 -4.00 -2.39
N LEU A 348 -16.82 -2.77 -2.00
CA LEU A 348 -16.36 -2.20 -0.73
C LEU A 348 -17.04 -2.85 0.48
N HIS A 349 -16.23 -3.42 1.36
CA HIS A 349 -16.64 -3.96 2.65
C HIS A 349 -16.44 -2.90 3.74
N GLU A 350 -17.49 -2.12 4.02
CA GLU A 350 -17.46 -1.11 5.09
C GLU A 350 -17.37 -1.77 6.48
N PHE A 351 -16.48 -1.26 7.33
CA PHE A 351 -16.42 -1.65 8.74
C PHE A 351 -17.69 -1.26 9.50
N LYS A 352 -18.56 -0.45 8.87
CA LYS A 352 -19.88 -0.09 9.35
C LYS A 352 -20.77 -1.26 9.64
N GLU A 353 -20.61 -2.46 9.07
CA GLU A 353 -21.45 -3.58 9.53
C GLU A 353 -21.31 -3.81 11.04
N PHE A 354 -20.12 -3.57 11.62
CA PHE A 354 -19.94 -3.66 13.06
C PHE A 354 -20.56 -2.46 13.78
N LYS A 355 -20.29 -1.23 13.32
CA LYS A 355 -20.79 -0.01 13.96
C LYS A 355 -22.30 0.17 13.82
N GLN A 356 -22.87 -0.16 12.67
CA GLN A 356 -24.31 -0.22 12.41
C GLN A 356 -24.96 -1.37 13.16
N LYS A 357 -24.36 -2.57 13.28
CA LYS A 357 -24.89 -3.61 14.20
C LYS A 357 -24.82 -3.16 15.67
N LEU A 358 -23.82 -2.36 16.04
CA LEU A 358 -23.68 -1.78 17.37
C LEU A 358 -24.69 -0.65 17.60
N ASP A 359 -24.88 0.23 16.62
CA ASP A 359 -25.80 1.36 16.63
C ASP A 359 -27.25 0.86 16.51
N GLU A 360 -27.55 -0.17 15.71
CA GLU A 360 -28.85 -0.87 15.68
C GLU A 360 -29.09 -1.63 16.99
N ALA A 361 -28.07 -2.19 17.64
CA ALA A 361 -28.21 -2.75 18.99
C ALA A 361 -28.42 -1.67 20.07
N LEU A 362 -27.92 -0.45 19.85
CA LEU A 362 -28.14 0.73 20.70
C LEU A 362 -29.52 1.38 20.45
N GLU A 363 -29.95 1.46 19.19
CA GLU A 363 -31.22 2.07 18.73
C GLU A 363 -32.41 1.11 18.91
N SER A 364 -32.20 -0.20 18.83
CA SER A 364 -33.18 -1.22 19.28
C SER A 364 -33.28 -1.29 20.81
N GLY A 365 -32.65 -0.36 21.53
CA GLY A 365 -32.95 0.03 22.90
C GLY A 365 -34.36 0.61 23.11
N ASP A 366 -35.37 0.08 22.42
CA ASP A 366 -36.66 -0.11 23.04
C ASP A 366 -36.43 -1.03 24.25
N LEU A 367 -37.07 -0.73 25.39
CA LEU A 367 -37.11 -1.59 26.56
C LEU A 367 -37.25 -3.05 26.12
N ASP A 368 -36.14 -3.77 26.19
CA ASP A 368 -36.05 -5.09 25.60
C ASP A 368 -37.11 -5.99 26.28
N ASN A 369 -38.22 -6.21 25.59
CA ASN A 369 -39.28 -7.12 26.02
C ASN A 369 -38.87 -8.58 25.80
N THR A 370 -37.63 -8.84 25.35
CA THR A 370 -37.05 -10.17 25.42
C THR A 370 -37.19 -10.65 26.87
N PRO A 371 -37.84 -11.80 27.10
CA PRO A 371 -37.92 -12.37 28.43
C PRO A 371 -36.52 -12.45 29.03
N ALA A 372 -36.37 -12.14 30.31
CA ALA A 372 -35.06 -12.13 30.98
C ALA A 372 -34.29 -13.45 30.77
N GLU A 373 -35.02 -14.55 30.59
CA GLU A 373 -34.51 -15.89 30.24
C GLU A 373 -33.77 -15.91 28.89
N LYS A 374 -34.30 -15.28 27.86
CA LYS A 374 -33.67 -15.21 26.52
C LYS A 374 -32.46 -14.26 26.51
N ARG A 375 -32.48 -13.20 27.31
CA ARG A 375 -31.28 -12.37 27.54
C ARG A 375 -30.20 -13.14 28.28
N ALA A 376 -30.57 -13.86 29.32
CA ALA A 376 -29.65 -14.71 30.07
C ALA A 376 -29.07 -15.83 29.20
N GLU A 377 -29.86 -16.38 28.28
CA GLU A 377 -29.42 -17.37 27.28
C GLU A 377 -28.43 -16.77 26.28
N ALA A 378 -28.69 -15.58 25.73
CA ALA A 378 -27.76 -14.91 24.82
C ALA A 378 -26.43 -14.54 25.51
N ILE A 379 -26.49 -14.10 26.76
CA ILE A 379 -25.30 -13.86 27.60
C ILE A 379 -24.55 -15.16 27.85
N ARG A 380 -25.25 -16.25 28.20
CA ARG A 380 -24.68 -17.58 28.41
C ARG A 380 -24.01 -18.11 27.13
N ASP A 381 -24.62 -17.94 25.97
CA ASP A 381 -24.05 -18.30 24.67
C ASP A 381 -22.80 -17.49 24.33
N GLY A 382 -22.80 -16.19 24.64
CA GLY A 382 -21.62 -15.33 24.52
C GLY A 382 -20.46 -15.82 25.40
N TYR A 383 -20.75 -16.12 26.67
CA TYR A 383 -19.77 -16.69 27.59
C TYR A 383 -19.31 -18.09 27.15
N GLN A 384 -20.17 -18.95 26.61
CA GLN A 384 -19.77 -20.26 26.07
C GLN A 384 -18.85 -20.13 24.86
N LYS A 385 -19.12 -19.19 23.95
CA LYS A 385 -18.25 -18.92 22.79
C LYS A 385 -16.88 -18.41 23.24
N LEU A 386 -16.86 -17.50 24.22
CA LEU A 386 -15.62 -17.01 24.81
C LEU A 386 -14.86 -18.14 25.54
N PHE A 387 -15.57 -18.97 26.31
CA PHE A 387 -15.02 -20.13 27.00
C PHE A 387 -14.36 -21.08 26.01
N ARG A 388 -15.04 -21.43 24.91
CA ARG A 388 -14.47 -22.27 23.83
C ARG A 388 -13.27 -21.64 23.13
N ALA A 389 -13.24 -20.31 22.99
CA ALA A 389 -12.12 -19.61 22.38
C ALA A 389 -10.87 -19.55 23.28
N VAL A 390 -11.04 -19.75 24.60
CA VAL A 390 -9.96 -19.70 25.59
C VAL A 390 -9.58 -21.11 26.09
N ASP A 391 -10.49 -22.09 25.98
CA ASP A 391 -10.26 -23.53 26.17
C ASP A 391 -9.48 -24.10 24.98
N LEU A 392 -8.21 -23.70 24.86
CA LEU A 392 -7.35 -24.03 23.71
C LEU A 392 -7.15 -25.54 23.54
N ASN A 393 -7.28 -26.32 24.62
CA ASN A 393 -7.14 -27.77 24.61
C ASN A 393 -8.47 -28.52 24.47
N LYS A 394 -9.61 -27.80 24.37
CA LYS A 394 -10.97 -28.36 24.24
C LYS A 394 -11.34 -29.31 25.39
N SER A 395 -10.83 -29.05 26.59
CA SER A 395 -11.05 -29.90 27.76
C SER A 395 -12.43 -29.69 28.41
N ASN A 396 -13.17 -28.67 27.97
CA ASN A 396 -14.36 -28.14 28.64
C ASN A 396 -14.10 -27.65 30.08
N THR A 397 -12.82 -27.39 30.39
CA THR A 397 -12.36 -26.85 31.67
C THR A 397 -11.33 -25.77 31.41
N LEU A 398 -11.32 -24.69 32.19
CA LEU A 398 -10.27 -23.68 32.10
C LEU A 398 -9.26 -23.92 33.21
N SER A 399 -7.99 -24.05 32.85
CA SER A 399 -6.92 -23.94 33.86
C SER A 399 -6.95 -22.57 34.51
N LYS A 400 -6.41 -22.45 35.72
CA LYS A 400 -6.27 -21.16 36.42
C LYS A 400 -5.61 -20.05 35.59
N LYS A 401 -4.74 -20.39 34.63
CA LYS A 401 -4.11 -19.44 33.71
C LYS A 401 -5.09 -18.98 32.62
N GLU A 402 -5.82 -19.91 32.02
CA GLU A 402 -6.82 -19.65 30.98
C GLU A 402 -8.01 -18.87 31.52
N ALA A 403 -8.50 -19.22 32.71
CA ALA A 403 -9.57 -18.48 33.37
C ALA A 403 -9.16 -17.06 33.75
N ARG A 404 -7.92 -16.83 34.20
CA ARG A 404 -7.41 -15.47 34.41
C ARG A 404 -7.35 -14.66 33.12
N ALA A 405 -6.94 -15.28 32.01
CA ALA A 405 -6.91 -14.62 30.71
C ALA A 405 -8.32 -14.32 30.19
N ALA A 406 -9.27 -15.25 30.38
CA ALA A 406 -10.68 -15.05 30.07
C ALA A 406 -11.26 -13.89 30.90
N LEU A 407 -11.04 -13.88 32.22
CA LEU A 407 -11.56 -12.84 33.12
C LEU A 407 -10.94 -11.47 32.86
N GLN A 408 -9.68 -11.39 32.42
CA GLN A 408 -9.08 -10.13 31.97
C GLN A 408 -9.71 -9.62 30.67
N LYS A 409 -10.02 -10.51 29.72
CA LYS A 409 -10.73 -10.15 28.48
C LYS A 409 -12.18 -9.74 28.76
N ILE A 410 -12.86 -10.44 29.66
CA ILE A 410 -14.21 -10.10 30.14
C ILE A 410 -14.16 -8.74 30.85
N HIS A 411 -13.19 -8.50 31.73
CA HIS A 411 -13.03 -7.20 32.37
C HIS A 411 -12.75 -6.09 31.35
N GLY A 412 -11.94 -6.32 30.32
CA GLY A 412 -11.77 -5.36 29.23
C GLY A 412 -13.09 -5.05 28.51
N ALA A 413 -13.88 -6.09 28.22
CA ALA A 413 -15.20 -5.96 27.61
C ALA A 413 -16.24 -5.31 28.55
N VAL A 414 -16.16 -5.54 29.87
CA VAL A 414 -17.07 -4.98 30.88
C VAL A 414 -16.67 -3.56 31.28
N SER A 415 -15.38 -3.20 31.30
CA SER A 415 -14.93 -1.81 31.43
C SER A 415 -15.35 -0.99 30.21
N PHE A 416 -15.36 -1.61 29.02
CA PHE A 416 -15.93 -1.02 27.80
C PHE A 416 -17.46 -0.90 27.88
N ALA A 417 -18.15 -1.91 28.43
CA ALA A 417 -19.61 -1.89 28.63
C ALA A 417 -20.07 -0.99 29.80
N GLY A 418 -19.24 -0.76 30.82
CA GLY A 418 -19.53 0.14 31.94
C GLY A 418 -19.61 1.61 31.51
N ALA A 419 -18.97 1.97 30.40
CA ALA A 419 -19.17 3.25 29.72
C ALA A 419 -20.53 3.31 28.98
N ALA A 420 -21.11 2.16 28.62
CA ALA A 420 -22.41 2.05 27.94
C ALA A 420 -23.60 1.90 28.92
N PHE A 421 -23.37 1.50 30.18
CA PHE A 421 -24.43 1.32 31.20
C PHE A 421 -24.03 1.94 32.56
N PRO A 422 -24.46 3.18 32.88
CA PRO A 422 -24.17 3.81 34.16
C PRO A 422 -24.85 3.05 35.32
N GLY A 423 -24.07 2.48 36.25
CA GLY A 423 -24.57 1.87 37.50
C GLY A 423 -24.01 0.50 37.86
N ILE A 424 -23.26 -0.16 36.96
CA ILE A 424 -22.53 -1.41 37.26
C ILE A 424 -21.06 -1.07 37.51
N SER A 425 -20.71 -0.77 38.76
CA SER A 425 -19.31 -0.56 39.16
C SER A 425 -18.67 -1.90 39.54
N LEU A 426 -17.82 -2.44 38.68
CA LEU A 426 -16.86 -3.46 39.11
C LEU A 426 -15.75 -2.78 39.96
N PRO A 427 -15.20 -3.47 40.97
CA PRO A 427 -14.22 -2.87 41.86
C PRO A 427 -12.88 -2.59 41.16
N GLY A 428 -12.69 -1.32 40.78
CA GLY A 428 -11.43 -0.58 40.83
C GLY A 428 -10.39 -0.86 39.74
N GLU A 429 -9.92 0.22 39.10
CA GLU A 429 -8.81 0.29 38.14
C GLU A 429 -7.43 -0.18 38.69
N ASP A 430 -7.38 -0.67 39.92
CA ASP A 430 -6.19 -1.26 40.52
C ASP A 430 -6.02 -2.73 40.11
N LYS A 431 -4.99 -2.99 39.29
CA LYS A 431 -4.59 -4.35 38.87
C LYS A 431 -4.36 -5.30 40.06
N GLY A 432 -4.01 -4.78 41.24
CA GLY A 432 -3.88 -5.54 42.48
C GLY A 432 -5.21 -6.03 43.04
N ALA A 433 -6.22 -5.15 43.09
CA ALA A 433 -7.58 -5.47 43.53
C ALA A 433 -8.26 -6.48 42.60
N LEU A 434 -8.15 -6.30 41.28
CA LEU A 434 -8.69 -7.24 40.29
C LEU A 434 -8.05 -8.63 40.42
N ARG A 435 -6.72 -8.69 40.58
CA ARG A 435 -6.02 -9.96 40.77
C ARG A 435 -6.47 -10.68 42.05
N LYS A 436 -6.73 -9.93 43.13
CA LYS A 436 -7.25 -10.48 44.38
C LYS A 436 -8.68 -11.00 44.20
N TYR A 437 -9.57 -10.22 43.60
CA TYR A 437 -10.96 -10.58 43.34
C TYR A 437 -11.08 -11.82 42.44
N VAL A 438 -10.32 -11.88 41.35
CA VAL A 438 -10.27 -13.06 40.47
C VAL A 438 -9.80 -14.31 41.21
N ASN A 439 -8.84 -14.18 42.14
CA ASN A 439 -8.40 -15.33 42.94
C ASN A 439 -9.43 -15.78 43.96
N GLU A 440 -10.17 -14.84 44.57
CA GLU A 440 -11.24 -15.13 45.53
C GLU A 440 -12.46 -15.76 44.83
N MET A 441 -12.84 -15.23 43.67
CA MET A 441 -13.90 -15.79 42.81
C MET A 441 -13.52 -17.20 42.33
N PHE A 442 -12.29 -17.39 41.85
CA PHE A 442 -11.80 -18.70 41.43
C PHE A 442 -11.78 -19.70 42.60
N ALA A 443 -11.40 -19.27 43.80
CA ALA A 443 -11.41 -20.13 44.99
C ALA A 443 -12.82 -20.45 45.51
N ALA A 444 -13.81 -19.62 45.21
CA ALA A 444 -15.21 -19.86 45.54
C ALA A 444 -15.92 -20.73 44.49
N ALA A 445 -15.55 -20.60 43.22
CA ALA A 445 -16.11 -21.32 42.08
C ALA A 445 -15.50 -22.72 41.87
N ASP A 446 -14.20 -22.91 42.17
CA ASP A 446 -13.49 -24.19 42.13
C ASP A 446 -13.93 -25.05 43.32
N MET A 447 -15.20 -25.48 43.27
CA MET A 447 -15.88 -26.17 44.36
C MET A 447 -15.23 -27.52 44.68
N ASN A 448 -14.63 -28.16 43.68
CA ASN A 448 -13.96 -29.45 43.81
C ASN A 448 -12.46 -29.32 44.17
N LYS A 449 -11.89 -28.11 44.09
CA LYS A 449 -10.49 -27.75 44.39
C LYS A 449 -9.46 -28.43 43.48
N ASP A 450 -9.83 -28.72 42.24
CA ASP A 450 -8.95 -29.38 41.27
C ASP A 450 -8.06 -28.40 40.48
N GLY A 451 -8.27 -27.09 40.66
CA GLY A 451 -7.50 -26.04 40.01
C GLY A 451 -7.96 -25.69 38.59
N THR A 452 -9.11 -26.21 38.18
CA THR A 452 -9.80 -25.91 36.94
C THR A 452 -11.22 -25.41 37.20
N LEU A 453 -11.82 -24.73 36.23
CA LEU A 453 -13.24 -24.35 36.29
C LEU A 453 -13.94 -24.89 35.06
N THR A 454 -15.02 -25.63 35.26
CA THR A 454 -15.98 -25.95 34.20
C THR A 454 -16.76 -24.69 33.81
N PHE A 455 -17.45 -24.74 32.67
CA PHE A 455 -18.33 -23.64 32.25
C PHE A 455 -19.46 -23.40 33.26
N ASP A 456 -20.01 -24.45 33.88
CA ASP A 456 -21.13 -24.33 34.82
C ASP A 456 -20.69 -23.77 36.20
N GLU A 457 -19.39 -23.85 36.52
CA GLU A 457 -18.80 -23.27 37.74
C GLU A 457 -18.44 -21.78 37.58
N LEU A 458 -18.32 -21.29 36.34
CA LEU A 458 -18.04 -19.89 35.98
C LEU A 458 -19.32 -19.08 35.82
#